data_AF-A0A957HPI9-F1
#
_entry.id   AF-A0A957HPI9-F1
#
_cell.length_a   1.000
_cell.length_b   1.000
_cell.length_c   1.000
_cell.angle_alpha   90.00
_cell.angle_beta   90.00
_cell.angle_gamma   90.00
#
_symmetry.space_group_name_H-M   'P 1'
#
loop_
_entity.id
_entity.type
_entity.pdbx_description
1 polymer ?
#
loop_
_entity_poly.entity_id
_entity_poly.type
_entity_poly.pdbx_seq_one_letter_code
_entity_poly.pdbx_strand_id
1 'polypeptide(L)' 'MRGSWQALWRPQVKEVTAVSDISFSLEKGELLAFIGPNGAGKSTTIKMLTGILHPSGGEASVMGYTPWR' A
#
# COMPACT_ATOMS: atom_id res chain seq x y z
N MET A 1 4.45 -3.44 36.04
CA MET A 1 2.99 -3.73 35.88
C MET A 1 2.10 -2.51 35.60
N ARG A 2 2.53 -1.24 35.80
CA ARG A 2 1.68 -0.05 35.56
C ARG A 2 1.39 0.29 34.09
N GLY A 3 2.29 -0.03 33.15
CA GLY A 3 2.12 0.30 31.72
C GLY A 3 1.05 -0.51 30.98
N SER A 4 0.75 -1.73 31.45
CA SER A 4 -0.23 -2.63 30.80
C SER A 4 -1.68 -2.11 30.92
N TRP A 5 -2.02 -1.54 32.08
CA TRP A 5 -3.36 -1.01 32.36
C TRP A 5 -3.69 0.27 31.56
N GLN A 6 -2.67 1.06 31.20
CA GLN A 6 -2.85 2.27 30.39
C GLN A 6 -3.11 1.97 28.91
N ALA A 7 -2.51 0.91 28.37
CA ALA A 7 -2.76 0.47 27.00
C ALA A 7 -4.22 -0.03 26.79
N LEU A 8 -4.85 -0.56 27.84
CA LEU A 8 -6.26 -0.95 27.82
C LEU A 8 -7.22 0.25 27.80
N TRP A 9 -6.85 1.35 28.45
CA TRP A 9 -7.72 2.53 28.57
C TRP A 9 -7.54 3.54 27.43
N ARG A 10 -6.37 3.56 26.77
CA ARG A 10 -6.05 4.48 25.67
C ARG A 10 -5.13 3.82 24.65
N PRO A 11 -5.66 3.01 23.71
CA PRO A 11 -4.86 2.48 22.61
C PRO A 11 -4.29 3.63 21.78
N GLN A 12 -2.99 3.62 21.55
CA GLN A 12 -2.36 4.58 20.64
C GLN A 12 -2.45 4.04 19.21
N VAL A 13 -3.43 4.54 18.46
CA VAL A 13 -3.53 4.27 17.03
C VAL A 13 -2.58 5.23 16.31
N LYS A 14 -1.62 4.68 15.57
CA LYS A 14 -0.76 5.45 14.69
C LYS A 14 -1.20 5.22 13.25
N GLU A 15 -1.54 6.29 12.56
CA GLU A 15 -1.75 6.25 11.12
C GLU A 15 -0.38 6.23 10.41
N VAL A 16 -0.23 5.34 9.43
CA VAL A 16 1.03 5.14 8.70
C VAL A 16 0.73 5.17 7.21
N THR A 17 1.36 6.11 6.50
CA THR A 17 1.32 6.18 5.05
C THR A 17 2.09 5.00 4.45
N ALA A 18 1.39 4.08 3.80
CA ALA A 18 2.00 2.88 3.22
C ALA A 18 2.69 3.15 1.87
N VAL A 19 2.12 4.06 1.07
CA VAL A 19 2.63 4.48 -0.24
C VAL A 19 2.31 5.97 -0.38
N SER A 20 3.26 6.76 -0.90
CA SER A 20 3.09 8.19 -1.10
C SER A 20 3.43 8.55 -2.55
N ASP A 21 2.41 9.00 -3.29
CA ASP A 21 2.52 9.60 -4.62
C ASP A 21 3.43 8.84 -5.62
N ILE A 22 3.16 7.54 -5.79
CA ILE A 22 3.89 6.72 -6.75
C ILE A 22 3.25 6.84 -8.15
N SER A 23 4.07 7.09 -9.17
CA SER A 23 3.64 7.16 -10.57
C SER A 23 4.64 6.44 -11.47
N PHE A 24 4.15 5.50 -12.27
CA PHE A 24 4.92 4.78 -13.28
C PHE A 24 4.00 4.18 -14.34
N SER A 25 4.55 3.84 -15.50
CA SER A 25 3.91 3.09 -16.57
C SER A 25 4.80 1.92 -16.98
N LEU A 26 4.19 0.83 -17.44
CA LEU A 26 4.90 -0.30 -18.04
C LEU A 26 4.32 -0.62 -19.39
N GLU A 27 5.21 -0.83 -20.35
CA GLU A 27 4.86 -1.39 -21.65
C GLU A 27 4.74 -2.91 -21.59
N LYS A 28 4.01 -3.48 -22.55
CA LYS A 28 3.84 -4.93 -22.65
C LYS A 28 5.20 -5.61 -22.82
N GLY A 29 5.55 -6.47 -21.86
CA GLY A 29 6.80 -7.23 -21.85
C GLY A 29 7.91 -6.61 -20.99
N GLU A 30 7.69 -5.42 -20.44
CA GLU A 30 8.61 -4.84 -19.45
C GLU A 30 8.49 -5.53 -18.08
N LEU A 31 9.61 -5.55 -17.36
CA LEU A 31 9.71 -6.09 -16.02
C LEU A 31 9.98 -4.95 -15.03
N LEU A 32 9.08 -4.76 -14.07
CA LEU A 32 9.28 -3.87 -12.92
C LEU A 32 9.58 -4.71 -11.66
N ALA A 33 10.66 -4.35 -10.96
CA ALA A 33 10.99 -4.92 -9.65
C ALA A 33 10.85 -3.86 -8.55
N PHE A 34 10.08 -4.17 -7.51
CA PHE A 34 10.01 -3.34 -6.29
C PHE A 34 11.06 -3.78 -5.27
N ILE A 35 12.02 -2.92 -4.96
CA ILE A 35 13.14 -3.21 -4.04
C ILE A 35 13.16 -2.16 -2.93
N GLY A 36 13.42 -2.59 -1.69
CA GLY A 36 13.49 -1.70 -0.53
C GLY A 36 13.26 -2.42 0.79
N PRO A 37 13.43 -1.73 1.94
CA PRO A 37 13.27 -2.32 3.27
C PRO A 37 11.81 -2.71 3.57
N ASN A 38 11.60 -3.44 4.67
CA ASN A 38 10.26 -3.74 5.17
C ASN A 38 9.51 -2.44 5.50
N GLY A 39 8.23 -2.38 5.15
CA GLY A 39 7.41 -1.18 5.32
C GLY A 39 7.51 -0.14 4.19
N ALA A 40 8.37 -0.33 3.18
CA ALA A 40 8.53 0.61 2.06
C ALA A 40 7.36 0.64 1.04
N GLY A 41 6.24 -0.04 1.31
CA GLY A 41 5.06 -0.01 0.43
C GLY A 41 5.04 -1.04 -0.71
N LYS A 42 6.08 -1.85 -0.92
CA LYS A 42 6.18 -2.83 -2.04
C LYS A 42 4.95 -3.73 -2.20
N SER A 43 4.63 -4.51 -1.17
CA SER A 43 3.47 -5.41 -1.21
C SER A 43 2.14 -4.65 -1.24
N THR A 44 2.09 -3.44 -0.68
CA THR A 44 0.91 -2.57 -0.75
C THR A 44 0.66 -2.15 -2.19
N THR A 45 1.67 -1.69 -2.91
CA THR A 45 1.58 -1.34 -4.34
C THR A 45 1.12 -2.52 -5.17
N ILE A 46 1.73 -3.71 -5.00
CA ILE A 46 1.31 -4.91 -5.74
C ILE A 46 -0.16 -5.25 -5.46
N LYS A 47 -0.59 -5.23 -4.19
CA LYS A 47 -1.98 -5.50 -3.83
C LYS A 47 -2.97 -4.50 -4.44
N MET A 48 -2.58 -3.23 -4.62
CA MET A 48 -3.42 -2.25 -5.31
C MET A 48 -3.54 -2.57 -6.80
N LEU A 49 -2.43 -2.92 -7.46
CA LEU A 49 -2.44 -3.26 -8.88
C LEU A 49 -3.16 -4.59 -9.19
N THR A 50 -3.19 -5.52 -8.23
CA THR A 50 -3.93 -6.78 -8.38
C THR A 50 -5.38 -6.71 -7.89
N GLY A 51 -5.86 -5.54 -7.45
CA GLY A 51 -7.24 -5.35 -6.98
C GLY A 51 -7.53 -5.87 -5.57
N ILE A 52 -6.53 -6.42 -4.86
CA ILE A 52 -6.68 -6.95 -3.49
C ILE A 52 -6.89 -5.83 -2.47
N LEU A 53 -6.35 -4.63 -2.75
CA LEU A 53 -6.41 -3.47 -1.86
C LEU A 53 -6.89 -2.24 -2.64
N HIS A 54 -7.90 -1.55 -2.12
CA HIS A 54 -8.29 -0.24 -2.63
C HIS A 54 -7.28 0.84 -2.20
N PRO A 55 -6.80 1.69 -3.11
CA PRO A 55 -5.97 2.83 -2.74
C PRO A 55 -6.79 3.89 -1.99
N SER A 56 -6.13 4.67 -1.13
CA SER A 56 -6.77 5.84 -0.51
C SER A 56 -7.04 6.97 -1.50
N GLY A 57 -6.41 6.97 -2.67
CA GLY A 57 -6.60 7.94 -3.74
C GLY A 57 -5.73 7.62 -4.97
N GLY A 58 -5.94 8.38 -6.04
CA GLY A 58 -5.25 8.20 -7.31
C GLY A 58 -5.96 7.22 -8.26
N GLU A 59 -5.25 6.87 -9.34
CA GLU A 59 -5.78 6.06 -10.43
C GLU A 59 -4.76 5.01 -10.87
N ALA A 60 -5.25 3.87 -11.37
CA ALA A 60 -4.42 2.85 -12.00
C ALA A 60 -5.21 2.15 -13.12
N SER A 61 -4.49 1.74 -14.16
CA SER A 61 -5.01 0.90 -15.24
C SER A 61 -4.09 -0.30 -15.41
N VAL A 62 -4.67 -1.49 -15.33
CA VAL A 62 -3.97 -2.76 -15.58
C VAL A 62 -4.75 -3.50 -16.66
N MET A 63 -4.12 -3.72 -17.81
CA MET A 63 -4.74 -4.37 -18.97
C MET A 63 -6.05 -3.70 -19.43
N GLY A 64 -6.18 -2.40 -19.24
CA GLY A 64 -7.38 -1.62 -19.61
C GLY A 64 -8.47 -1.55 -18.52
N TYR A 65 -8.24 -2.12 -17.35
CA TYR A 65 -9.20 -2.13 -16.24
C TYR A 65 -8.66 -1.37 -15.04
N THR A 66 -9.57 -0.74 -14.28
CA THR A 66 -9.25 -0.24 -12.94
C THR A 66 -9.28 -1.43 -11.97
N PRO A 67 -8.16 -1.83 -11.32
CA PRO A 67 -8.06 -3.11 -10.62
C PRO A 67 -9.06 -3.34 -9.49
N TRP A 68 -9.55 -2.27 -8.89
CA TRP A 68 -10.42 -2.29 -7.72
C TRP A 68 -11.89 -2.00 -8.04
N ARG A 69 -12.25 -1.90 -9.33
CA ARG A 69 -13.66 -1.74 -9.76
C ARG A 69 -14.26 -3.04 -10.25
#